data_AF-A0A6J7NKU9-F1
#
_entry.id   AF-A0A6J7NKU9-F1
#
_cell.length_a   1.000
_cell.length_b   1.000
_cell.length_c   1.000
_cell.angle_alpha   90.00
_cell.angle_beta   90.00
_cell.angle_gamma   90.00
#
_symmetry.space_group_name_H-M   'P 1'
#
loop_
_entity.id
_entity.type
_entity.pdbx_description
1 polymer ?
#
loop_
_entity_poly.entity_id
_entity_poly.type
_entity_poly.pdbx_seq_one_letter_code
_entity_poly.pdbx_strand_id
1 'polypeptide(L)'
;MLEEVLRSKKVAPLLGARVDATTVIVHPSERGHLKQALVKLGWPAEDVAGYVDGERHAIGLAAELWQPRPYQTEAAEGFWHGGSGVVVLPCGAGKTIVGALAMALAQATTLILVTNTVAARQWREELLRRTTLTSDEIGEYSGAKKEIRPVTIATYQVMTTKRQGIYPHLEVFDSRDWGLIIYDEVHLLPAPIFRFTADIQSRRRLGLTATLVREDGHESDVFSLIGPKRYDAPWKDIENQGYIAPANCVEVRVTLPDSDRMTYAMAEPEDRYRLASSAPQKITLVEELVAKHPDDQVLVIGQYLDQLAELGEHLDAPVITGASSVKERERLFSDFREGRIRVLVVSKVANFSVDLPEASVAIQVSGTFGSRQEEAQRLGRILRPKADGRTAHFYSIVTRDTVDADFAQHRQRFLAEQGYAYRILDADDIHTLGTSEDVSD
;
A
#
# COMPACT_ATOMS: atom_id res chain seq x y z
N MET A 1 18.17 -34.63 -4.96
CA MET A 1 17.09 -33.64 -5.12
C MET A 1 15.70 -34.29 -5.09
N LEU A 2 15.19 -34.94 -6.14
CA LEU A 2 13.83 -35.50 -6.10
C LEU A 2 13.60 -36.54 -4.99
N GLU A 3 14.55 -37.43 -4.75
CA GLU A 3 14.51 -38.40 -3.63
C GLU A 3 14.42 -37.73 -2.25
N GLU A 4 15.03 -36.56 -2.10
CA GLU A 4 15.02 -35.78 -0.86
C GLU A 4 13.65 -35.12 -0.65
N VAL A 5 13.09 -34.58 -1.73
CA VAL A 5 11.72 -34.02 -1.77
C VAL A 5 10.68 -35.11 -1.45
N LEU A 6 10.80 -36.29 -2.06
CA LEU A 6 9.88 -37.42 -1.84
C LEU A 6 9.92 -37.97 -0.40
N ARG A 7 11.07 -37.87 0.28
CA ARG A 7 11.24 -38.33 1.68
C ARG A 7 10.76 -37.33 2.71
N SER A 8 10.46 -36.08 2.30
CA SER A 8 9.96 -35.06 3.22
C SER A 8 8.55 -35.41 3.70
N LYS A 9 8.40 -35.52 5.03
CA LYS A 9 7.10 -35.80 5.68
C LYS A 9 6.01 -34.77 5.33
N LYS A 10 6.40 -33.56 4.94
CA LYS A 10 5.47 -32.49 4.55
C LYS A 10 5.04 -32.55 3.07
N VAL A 11 5.83 -33.19 2.21
CA VAL A 11 5.61 -33.25 0.77
C VAL A 11 5.01 -34.57 0.35
N ALA A 12 5.46 -35.69 0.93
CA ALA A 12 4.98 -37.03 0.58
C ALA A 12 3.43 -37.18 0.54
N PRO A 13 2.64 -36.55 1.44
CA PRO A 13 1.19 -36.62 1.38
C PRO A 13 0.55 -35.88 0.20
N LEU A 14 1.28 -34.96 -0.45
CA LEU A 14 0.81 -34.09 -1.52
C LEU A 14 1.05 -34.68 -2.92
N LEU A 15 1.79 -35.80 -2.98
CA LEU A 15 2.24 -36.44 -4.20
C LEU A 15 1.43 -37.71 -4.46
N GLY A 16 1.15 -37.97 -5.74
CA GLY A 16 0.54 -39.19 -6.24
C GLY A 16 1.58 -40.23 -6.64
N ALA A 17 1.22 -41.09 -7.59
CA ALA A 17 2.11 -42.14 -8.08
C ALA A 17 3.34 -41.56 -8.79
N ARG A 18 4.49 -42.22 -8.59
CA ARG A 18 5.72 -41.93 -9.33
C ARG A 18 5.59 -42.48 -10.75
N VAL A 19 5.85 -41.64 -11.75
CA VAL A 19 5.79 -42.01 -13.16
C VAL A 19 7.12 -42.61 -13.60
N ASP A 20 8.22 -41.94 -13.25
CA ASP A 20 9.58 -42.36 -13.62
C ASP A 20 10.63 -41.84 -12.60
N ALA A 21 11.91 -41.97 -12.92
CA ALA A 21 13.02 -41.58 -12.04
C ALA A 21 13.02 -40.08 -11.68
N THR A 22 12.42 -39.22 -12.52
CA THR A 22 12.41 -37.76 -12.44
C THR A 22 11.00 -37.15 -12.32
N THR A 23 9.94 -37.93 -12.51
CA THR A 23 8.56 -37.45 -12.59
C THR A 23 7.67 -38.09 -11.54
N VAL A 24 6.90 -37.26 -10.82
CA VAL A 24 5.88 -37.69 -9.88
C VAL A 24 4.57 -36.97 -10.16
N ILE A 25 3.45 -37.67 -10.06
CA ILE A 25 2.12 -37.08 -10.19
C ILE A 25 1.85 -36.18 -8.98
N VAL A 26 1.21 -35.04 -9.19
CA VAL A 26 0.74 -34.15 -8.14
C VAL A 26 -0.75 -33.96 -8.34
N HIS A 27 -1.53 -34.07 -7.27
CA HIS A 27 -2.96 -33.75 -7.35
C HIS A 27 -3.14 -32.25 -7.66
N PRO A 28 -4.00 -31.86 -8.62
CA PRO A 28 -4.20 -30.45 -8.97
C PRO A 28 -4.54 -29.55 -7.77
N SER A 29 -5.35 -30.05 -6.83
CA SER A 29 -5.72 -29.35 -5.58
C SER A 29 -4.52 -29.13 -4.66
N GLU A 30 -3.50 -29.98 -4.72
CA GLU A 30 -2.32 -29.89 -3.86
C GLU A 30 -1.17 -29.07 -4.47
N ARG A 31 -1.33 -28.56 -5.70
CA ARG A 31 -0.32 -27.75 -6.41
C ARG A 31 0.19 -26.59 -5.55
N GLY A 32 -0.72 -25.90 -4.84
CA GLY A 32 -0.37 -24.76 -3.97
C GLY A 32 0.37 -25.19 -2.71
N HIS A 33 -0.15 -26.19 -2.00
CA HIS A 33 0.49 -26.74 -0.80
C HIS A 33 1.88 -27.30 -1.10
N LEU A 34 2.03 -27.95 -2.27
CA LEU A 34 3.30 -28.50 -2.71
C LEU A 34 4.34 -27.39 -2.89
N LYS A 35 4.00 -26.29 -3.57
CA LYS A 35 4.90 -25.14 -3.72
C LYS A 35 5.32 -24.55 -2.37
N GLN A 36 4.38 -24.37 -1.44
CA GLN A 36 4.70 -23.85 -0.11
C GLN A 36 5.67 -24.78 0.64
N ALA A 37 5.42 -26.08 0.58
CA ALA A 37 6.27 -27.08 1.20
C ALA A 37 7.67 -27.11 0.57
N LEU A 38 7.75 -26.98 -0.76
CA LEU A 38 8.98 -26.93 -1.53
C LEU A 38 9.84 -25.69 -1.26
N VAL A 39 9.22 -24.50 -1.17
CA VAL A 39 9.92 -23.26 -0.76
C VAL A 39 10.52 -23.42 0.65
N LYS A 40 9.77 -24.00 1.58
CA LYS A 40 10.25 -24.26 2.96
C LYS A 40 11.36 -25.31 3.03
N LEU A 41 11.52 -26.14 2.01
CA LEU A 41 12.60 -27.11 1.88
C LEU A 41 13.80 -26.57 1.09
N GLY A 42 13.75 -25.32 0.62
CA GLY A 42 14.82 -24.72 -0.17
C GLY A 42 14.80 -25.07 -1.66
N TRP A 43 13.72 -25.68 -2.17
CA TRP A 43 13.59 -26.12 -3.56
C TRP A 43 12.39 -25.44 -4.25
N PRO A 44 12.42 -24.12 -4.49
CA PRO A 44 11.29 -23.42 -5.11
C PRO A 44 10.95 -24.01 -6.48
N ALA A 45 9.67 -24.29 -6.72
CA ALA A 45 9.21 -24.87 -7.98
C ALA A 45 8.98 -23.80 -9.05
N GLU A 46 9.52 -24.03 -10.24
CA GLU A 46 9.06 -23.36 -11.46
C GLU A 46 7.77 -24.03 -11.93
N ASP A 47 6.71 -23.25 -12.11
CA ASP A 47 5.40 -23.76 -12.43
C ASP A 47 5.03 -23.51 -13.89
N VAL A 48 5.20 -24.54 -14.70
CA VAL A 48 4.91 -24.55 -16.14
C VAL A 48 3.56 -25.19 -16.47
N ALA A 49 2.78 -25.62 -15.47
CA ALA A 49 1.47 -26.19 -15.74
C ALA A 49 0.52 -25.08 -16.23
N GLY A 50 -0.20 -25.36 -17.33
CA GLY A 50 -1.08 -24.40 -17.99
C GLY A 50 -2.17 -23.81 -17.09
N TYR A 51 -2.80 -22.75 -17.59
CA TYR A 51 -3.88 -22.04 -16.90
C TYR A 51 -5.24 -22.46 -17.46
N VAL A 52 -6.27 -22.39 -16.62
CA VAL A 52 -7.66 -22.41 -17.07
C VAL A 52 -7.99 -20.98 -17.51
N ASP A 53 -8.36 -20.81 -18.79
CA ASP A 53 -8.61 -19.48 -19.38
C ASP A 53 -9.87 -18.80 -18.82
N GLY A 54 -10.76 -19.56 -18.18
CA GLY A 54 -12.01 -19.07 -17.58
C GLY A 54 -13.07 -18.67 -18.60
N GLU A 55 -14.18 -18.12 -18.11
CA GLU A 55 -15.25 -17.55 -18.93
C GLU A 55 -14.75 -16.29 -19.65
N ARG A 56 -14.87 -16.27 -20.98
CA ARG A 56 -14.49 -15.13 -21.82
C ARG A 56 -15.37 -13.91 -21.53
N HIS A 57 -14.76 -12.75 -21.39
CA HIS A 57 -15.45 -11.48 -21.24
C HIS A 57 -14.65 -10.37 -21.94
N ALA A 58 -15.27 -9.66 -22.88
CA ALA A 58 -14.57 -8.68 -23.71
C ALA A 58 -14.33 -7.39 -22.91
N ILE A 59 -13.06 -7.00 -22.77
CA ILE A 59 -12.65 -5.81 -22.02
C ILE A 59 -11.69 -4.99 -22.88
N GLY A 60 -12.15 -3.91 -23.49
CA GLY A 60 -11.29 -2.97 -24.22
C GLY A 60 -10.74 -1.89 -23.30
N LEU A 61 -9.66 -1.24 -23.73
CA LEU A 61 -9.24 0.04 -23.14
C LEU A 61 -9.98 1.17 -23.85
N ALA A 62 -10.39 2.19 -23.10
CA ALA A 62 -10.91 3.44 -23.65
C ALA A 62 -9.76 4.30 -24.21
N ALA A 63 -8.99 3.75 -25.15
CA ALA A 63 -7.72 4.28 -25.65
C ALA A 63 -7.85 5.66 -26.33
N GLU A 64 -9.06 6.03 -26.76
CA GLU A 64 -9.36 7.36 -27.29
C GLU A 64 -9.33 8.46 -26.23
N LEU A 65 -9.49 8.09 -24.94
CA LEU A 65 -9.56 9.04 -23.82
C LEU A 65 -8.26 9.14 -23.02
N TRP A 66 -7.37 8.14 -23.14
CA TRP A 66 -6.11 8.11 -22.40
C TRP A 66 -5.15 7.06 -22.98
N GLN A 67 -3.86 7.18 -22.66
CA GLN A 67 -2.85 6.18 -22.98
C GLN A 67 -2.08 5.74 -21.72
N PRO A 68 -1.77 4.44 -21.57
CA PRO A 68 -0.92 3.97 -20.49
C PRO A 68 0.52 4.44 -20.67
N ARG A 69 1.23 4.56 -19.55
CA ARG A 69 2.68 4.85 -19.55
C ARG A 69 3.43 3.59 -19.99
N PRO A 70 4.61 3.70 -20.63
CA PRO A 70 5.37 2.54 -21.13
C PRO A 70 5.60 1.45 -20.09
N TYR A 71 6.06 1.82 -18.89
CA TYR A 71 6.29 0.87 -17.79
C TYR A 71 5.02 0.14 -17.34
N GLN A 72 3.83 0.74 -17.52
CA GLN A 72 2.55 0.11 -17.15
C GLN A 72 2.20 -1.00 -18.15
N THR A 73 2.44 -0.74 -19.44
CA THR A 73 2.29 -1.73 -20.51
C THR A 73 3.29 -2.86 -20.31
N GLU A 74 4.56 -2.55 -20.08
CA GLU A 74 5.61 -3.54 -19.81
C GLU A 74 5.29 -4.42 -18.58
N ALA A 75 4.77 -3.82 -17.50
CA ALA A 75 4.36 -4.55 -16.31
C ALA A 75 3.20 -5.52 -16.59
N ALA A 76 2.19 -5.08 -17.35
CA ALA A 76 1.04 -5.91 -17.72
C ALA A 76 1.43 -7.06 -18.66
N GLU A 77 2.27 -6.78 -19.67
CA GLU A 77 2.78 -7.78 -20.60
C GLU A 77 3.73 -8.77 -19.92
N GLY A 78 4.62 -8.31 -19.05
CA GLY A 78 5.52 -9.16 -18.27
C GLY A 78 4.76 -10.12 -17.36
N PHE A 79 3.68 -9.64 -16.73
CA PHE A 79 2.74 -10.50 -16.02
C PHE A 79 2.08 -11.52 -16.97
N TRP A 80 1.54 -11.07 -18.11
CA TRP A 80 0.76 -11.92 -19.01
C TRP A 80 1.57 -13.09 -19.58
N HIS A 81 2.80 -12.82 -20.02
CA HIS A 81 3.75 -13.84 -20.49
C HIS A 81 4.17 -14.78 -19.34
N GLY A 82 4.32 -14.24 -18.13
CA GLY A 82 4.64 -15.01 -16.93
C GLY A 82 3.48 -15.83 -16.36
N GLY A 83 2.24 -15.57 -16.80
CA GLY A 83 1.04 -16.31 -16.41
C GLY A 83 0.46 -15.94 -15.04
N SER A 84 1.28 -16.05 -14.00
CA SER A 84 0.96 -15.56 -12.66
C SER A 84 2.17 -14.94 -11.99
N GLY A 85 1.94 -13.97 -11.12
CA GLY A 85 2.97 -13.38 -10.28
C GLY A 85 2.66 -11.98 -9.80
N VAL A 86 3.65 -11.37 -9.16
CA VAL A 86 3.51 -10.07 -8.49
C VAL A 86 4.18 -8.97 -9.30
N VAL A 87 3.45 -7.88 -9.52
CA VAL A 87 3.92 -6.62 -10.06
C VAL A 87 4.09 -5.64 -8.91
N VAL A 88 5.32 -5.19 -8.71
CA VAL A 88 5.67 -4.22 -7.68
C VAL A 88 5.75 -2.84 -8.32
N LEU A 89 4.83 -1.98 -7.92
CA LEU A 89 4.74 -0.62 -8.41
C LEU A 89 4.44 0.35 -7.28
N PRO A 90 5.18 1.46 -7.18
CA PRO A 90 4.98 2.41 -6.11
C PRO A 90 3.60 3.06 -6.13
N CYS A 91 3.23 3.70 -5.02
CA CYS A 91 2.01 4.51 -4.98
C CYS A 91 2.04 5.62 -6.04
N GLY A 92 0.88 5.92 -6.61
CA GLY A 92 0.77 6.90 -7.69
C GLY A 92 1.26 6.40 -9.06
N ALA A 93 1.98 5.28 -9.14
CA ALA A 93 2.45 4.70 -10.41
C ALA A 93 1.33 4.10 -11.27
N GLY A 94 0.10 3.98 -10.73
CA GLY A 94 -1.04 3.43 -11.45
C GLY A 94 -1.15 1.90 -11.39
N LYS A 95 -1.04 1.29 -10.20
CA LYS A 95 -1.30 -0.15 -9.99
C LYS A 95 -2.65 -0.60 -10.59
N THR A 96 -3.70 0.19 -10.36
CA THR A 96 -5.04 -0.03 -10.91
C THR A 96 -5.05 -0.01 -12.44
N ILE A 97 -4.25 0.85 -13.07
CA ILE A 97 -4.09 0.89 -14.53
C ILE A 97 -3.48 -0.41 -15.04
N VAL A 98 -2.42 -0.90 -14.39
CA VAL A 98 -1.82 -2.20 -14.75
C VAL A 98 -2.81 -3.34 -14.59
N GLY A 99 -3.65 -3.31 -13.55
CA GLY A 99 -4.77 -4.26 -13.42
C GLY A 99 -5.75 -4.20 -14.59
N ALA A 100 -6.16 -2.99 -15.01
CA ALA A 100 -7.04 -2.81 -16.16
C ALA A 100 -6.39 -3.28 -17.49
N LEU A 101 -5.09 -3.01 -17.68
CA LEU A 101 -4.32 -3.51 -18.83
C LEU A 101 -4.26 -5.05 -18.83
N ALA A 102 -4.00 -5.67 -17.67
CA ALA A 102 -3.99 -7.12 -17.53
C ALA A 102 -5.36 -7.75 -17.81
N MET A 103 -6.46 -7.10 -17.40
CA MET A 103 -7.82 -7.50 -17.75
C MET A 103 -8.09 -7.43 -19.26
N ALA A 104 -7.62 -6.35 -19.91
CA ALA A 104 -7.70 -6.20 -21.35
C ALA A 104 -6.86 -7.23 -22.11
N LEU A 105 -5.71 -7.65 -21.58
CA LEU A 105 -4.94 -8.77 -22.15
C LEU A 105 -5.65 -10.12 -21.94
N ALA A 106 -6.27 -10.30 -20.78
CA ALA A 106 -6.92 -11.57 -20.42
C ALA A 106 -8.22 -11.85 -21.18
N GLN A 107 -9.01 -10.82 -21.51
CA GLN A 107 -10.32 -10.98 -22.17
C GLN A 107 -11.23 -12.01 -21.46
N ALA A 108 -11.22 -12.01 -20.13
CA ALA A 108 -11.91 -12.99 -19.30
C ALA A 108 -12.58 -12.34 -18.08
N THR A 109 -13.53 -13.07 -17.49
CA THR A 109 -14.12 -12.68 -16.21
C THR A 109 -13.04 -12.52 -15.15
N THR A 110 -13.17 -11.47 -14.34
CA THR A 110 -12.12 -11.08 -13.40
C THR A 110 -12.66 -10.88 -11.99
N LEU A 111 -12.00 -11.50 -11.02
CA LEU A 111 -12.22 -11.25 -9.59
C LEU A 111 -11.10 -10.37 -9.04
N ILE A 112 -11.46 -9.22 -8.48
CA ILE A 112 -10.52 -8.25 -7.91
C ILE A 112 -10.72 -8.25 -6.40
N LEU A 113 -9.66 -8.56 -5.65
CA LEU A 113 -9.67 -8.59 -4.20
C LEU A 113 -8.96 -7.37 -3.65
N VAL A 114 -9.67 -6.59 -2.82
CA VAL A 114 -9.20 -5.32 -2.27
C VAL A 114 -9.31 -5.28 -0.74
N THR A 115 -8.66 -4.31 -0.13
CA THR A 115 -8.56 -4.17 1.33
C THR A 115 -9.88 -3.77 1.99
N ASN A 116 -10.61 -2.83 1.40
CA ASN A 116 -11.83 -2.25 1.96
C ASN A 116 -12.79 -1.74 0.88
N THR A 117 -13.96 -1.26 1.30
CA THR A 117 -15.03 -0.77 0.40
C THR A 117 -14.66 0.52 -0.33
N VAL A 118 -13.72 1.30 0.18
CA VAL A 118 -13.26 2.54 -0.45
C VAL A 118 -12.37 2.21 -1.63
N ALA A 119 -11.41 1.30 -1.44
CA ALA A 119 -10.60 0.75 -2.52
C ALA A 119 -11.50 0.10 -3.59
N ALA A 120 -12.57 -0.59 -3.19
CA ALA A 120 -13.51 -1.17 -4.14
C ALA A 120 -14.19 -0.12 -5.03
N ARG A 121 -14.60 1.01 -4.45
CA ARG A 121 -15.19 2.14 -5.19
C ARG A 121 -14.17 2.80 -6.11
N GLN A 122 -12.94 3.05 -5.64
CA GLN A 122 -11.85 3.60 -6.44
C GLN A 122 -11.55 2.71 -7.67
N TRP A 123 -11.47 1.39 -7.47
CA TRP A 123 -11.33 0.43 -8.56
C TRP A 123 -12.48 0.51 -9.56
N ARG A 124 -13.74 0.54 -9.07
CA ARG A 124 -14.93 0.65 -9.92
C ARG A 124 -14.90 1.91 -10.78
N GLU A 125 -14.62 3.06 -10.18
CA GLU A 125 -14.55 4.35 -10.89
C GLU A 125 -13.44 4.37 -11.93
N GLU A 126 -12.26 3.85 -11.59
CA GLU A 126 -11.13 3.80 -12.52
C GLU A 126 -11.41 2.84 -13.68
N LEU A 127 -12.00 1.66 -13.43
CA LEU A 127 -12.37 0.72 -14.49
C LEU A 127 -13.38 1.34 -15.47
N LEU A 128 -14.43 2.01 -14.97
CA LEU A 128 -15.42 2.70 -15.81
C LEU A 128 -14.81 3.84 -16.63
N ARG A 129 -13.79 4.51 -16.10
CA ARG A 129 -13.09 5.60 -16.79
C ARG A 129 -12.11 5.08 -17.85
N ARG A 130 -11.47 3.94 -17.60
CA ARG A 130 -10.29 3.49 -18.35
C ARG A 130 -10.59 2.36 -19.33
N THR A 131 -11.69 1.64 -19.14
CA THR A 131 -12.04 0.46 -19.95
C THR A 131 -13.37 0.68 -20.67
N THR A 132 -13.74 -0.26 -21.54
CA THR A 132 -15.06 -0.29 -22.19
C THR A 132 -16.16 -0.87 -21.32
N LEU A 133 -15.87 -1.22 -20.05
CA LEU A 133 -16.84 -1.82 -19.14
C LEU A 133 -17.96 -0.84 -18.79
N THR A 134 -19.18 -1.37 -18.68
CA THR A 134 -20.35 -0.66 -18.20
C THR A 134 -20.58 -0.89 -16.71
N SER A 135 -21.40 -0.04 -16.09
CA SER A 135 -21.74 -0.18 -14.66
C SER A 135 -22.42 -1.50 -14.32
N ASP A 136 -23.12 -2.12 -15.27
CA ASP A 136 -23.83 -3.39 -15.08
C ASP A 136 -22.91 -4.62 -15.15
N GLU A 137 -21.71 -4.46 -15.70
CA GLU A 137 -20.71 -5.53 -15.79
C GLU A 137 -19.83 -5.62 -14.54
N ILE A 138 -19.86 -4.60 -13.69
CA ILE A 138 -19.04 -4.49 -12.47
C ILE A 138 -19.91 -4.70 -11.22
N GLY A 139 -19.63 -5.76 -10.48
CA GLY A 139 -20.25 -6.11 -9.20
C GLY A 139 -19.39 -5.71 -8.00
N GLU A 140 -20.02 -5.46 -6.86
CA GLU A 140 -19.36 -5.26 -5.57
C GLU A 140 -19.77 -6.38 -4.60
N TYR A 141 -18.77 -7.07 -4.05
CA TYR A 141 -18.95 -8.10 -3.03
C TYR A 141 -18.28 -7.69 -1.71
N SER A 142 -19.02 -6.94 -0.91
CA SER A 142 -18.62 -6.40 0.39
C SER A 142 -19.59 -6.85 1.50
N GLY A 143 -19.34 -6.42 2.74
CA GLY A 143 -20.29 -6.69 3.84
C GLY A 143 -21.65 -6.03 3.60
N ALA A 144 -21.69 -4.97 2.78
CA ALA A 144 -22.88 -4.18 2.50
C ALA A 144 -23.60 -4.60 1.20
N LYS A 145 -22.86 -5.08 0.19
CA LYS A 145 -23.39 -5.47 -1.12
C LYS A 145 -22.88 -6.85 -1.54
N LYS A 146 -23.72 -7.66 -2.18
CA LYS A 146 -23.37 -9.01 -2.60
C LYS A 146 -23.75 -9.22 -4.06
N GLU A 147 -23.12 -8.46 -4.94
CA GLU A 147 -23.37 -8.49 -6.37
C GLU A 147 -22.22 -9.17 -7.09
N ILE A 148 -22.53 -10.27 -7.79
CA ILE A 148 -21.56 -11.00 -8.62
C ILE A 148 -21.88 -10.72 -10.08
N ARG A 149 -20.88 -10.23 -10.81
CA ARG A 149 -20.93 -9.85 -12.23
C ARG A 149 -19.65 -10.34 -12.95
N PRO A 150 -19.56 -10.26 -14.29
CA PRO A 150 -18.36 -10.68 -15.03
C PRO A 150 -17.05 -10.06 -14.52
N VAL A 151 -17.11 -8.83 -14.02
CA VAL A 151 -16.04 -8.24 -13.21
C VAL A 151 -16.59 -8.02 -11.80
N THR A 152 -15.99 -8.67 -10.80
CA THR A 152 -16.45 -8.54 -9.40
C THR A 152 -15.32 -8.03 -8.52
N ILE A 153 -15.60 -6.99 -7.74
CA ILE A 153 -14.66 -6.42 -6.78
C ILE A 153 -15.09 -6.82 -5.37
N ALA A 154 -14.28 -7.60 -4.67
CA ALA A 154 -14.58 -8.14 -3.35
C ALA A 154 -13.58 -7.70 -2.28
N THR A 155 -14.03 -7.49 -1.04
CA THR A 155 -13.14 -7.13 0.06
C THR A 155 -12.58 -8.35 0.78
N TYR A 156 -11.31 -8.30 1.21
CA TYR A 156 -10.68 -9.39 1.96
C TYR A 156 -11.45 -9.77 3.24
N GLN A 157 -11.99 -8.77 3.95
CA GLN A 157 -12.70 -8.99 5.21
C GLN A 157 -13.89 -9.95 5.06
N VAL A 158 -14.64 -9.83 3.96
CA VAL A 158 -15.81 -10.67 3.69
C VAL A 158 -15.39 -12.13 3.51
N MET A 159 -14.24 -12.37 2.88
CA MET A 159 -13.68 -13.72 2.69
C MET A 159 -13.20 -14.34 4.01
N THR A 160 -12.76 -13.53 4.97
CA THR A 160 -12.26 -14.00 6.28
C THR A 160 -13.34 -14.14 7.35
N THR A 161 -14.56 -13.65 7.08
CA THR A 161 -15.66 -13.67 8.06
C THR A 161 -16.17 -15.10 8.25
N LYS A 162 -15.97 -15.65 9.44
CA LYS A 162 -16.48 -16.98 9.81
C LYS A 162 -17.94 -16.89 10.24
N ARG A 163 -18.78 -17.79 9.73
CA ARG A 163 -20.11 -18.05 10.27
C ARG A 163 -20.24 -19.54 10.55
N GLN A 164 -20.46 -19.89 11.83
CA GLN A 164 -20.56 -21.30 12.29
C GLN A 164 -19.35 -22.19 11.87
N GLY A 165 -18.14 -21.63 11.89
CA GLY A 165 -16.91 -22.37 11.54
C GLY A 165 -16.66 -22.53 10.03
N ILE A 166 -17.61 -22.14 9.19
CA ILE A 166 -17.52 -22.14 7.73
C ILE A 166 -17.24 -20.71 7.25
N TYR A 167 -16.56 -20.56 6.11
CA TYR A 167 -16.35 -19.28 5.43
C TYR A 167 -17.36 -19.18 4.28
N PRO A 168 -18.59 -18.70 4.53
CA PRO A 168 -19.70 -18.79 3.56
C PRO A 168 -19.49 -17.95 2.30
N HIS A 169 -18.53 -17.02 2.33
CA HIS A 169 -18.25 -16.11 1.23
C HIS A 169 -17.18 -16.62 0.28
N LEU A 170 -16.55 -17.77 0.59
CA LEU A 170 -15.62 -18.42 -0.33
C LEU A 170 -16.30 -18.87 -1.62
N GLU A 171 -17.63 -19.05 -1.61
CA GLU A 171 -18.43 -19.34 -2.80
C GLU A 171 -18.20 -18.32 -3.92
N VAL A 172 -17.74 -17.09 -3.64
CA VAL A 172 -17.39 -16.13 -4.69
C VAL A 172 -16.30 -16.67 -5.62
N PHE A 173 -15.32 -17.42 -5.10
CA PHE A 173 -14.26 -18.00 -5.92
C PHE A 173 -14.78 -19.09 -6.87
N ASP A 174 -15.88 -19.73 -6.51
CA ASP A 174 -16.52 -20.79 -7.30
C ASP A 174 -17.77 -20.29 -8.04
N SER A 175 -18.20 -19.05 -7.78
CA SER A 175 -19.45 -18.49 -8.32
C SER A 175 -19.42 -18.26 -9.83
N ARG A 176 -18.22 -18.14 -10.40
CA ARG A 176 -17.95 -17.99 -11.83
C ARG A 176 -16.62 -18.64 -12.15
N ASP A 177 -16.46 -18.99 -13.42
CA ASP A 177 -15.19 -19.49 -13.91
C ASP A 177 -14.23 -18.33 -14.21
N TRP A 178 -13.65 -17.76 -13.15
CA TRP A 178 -12.75 -16.61 -13.26
C TRP A 178 -11.53 -16.95 -14.12
N GLY A 179 -11.25 -16.18 -15.16
CA GLY A 179 -10.04 -16.31 -15.96
C GLY A 179 -8.84 -15.56 -15.37
N LEU A 180 -9.12 -14.50 -14.61
CA LEU A 180 -8.10 -13.68 -13.94
C LEU A 180 -8.52 -13.35 -12.51
N ILE A 181 -7.57 -13.46 -11.58
CA ILE A 181 -7.74 -12.99 -10.21
C ILE A 181 -6.67 -11.94 -9.92
N ILE A 182 -7.11 -10.77 -9.48
CA ILE A 182 -6.26 -9.65 -9.12
C ILE A 182 -6.30 -9.49 -7.60
N TYR A 183 -5.14 -9.47 -6.96
CA TYR A 183 -4.98 -9.18 -5.55
C TYR A 183 -4.35 -7.79 -5.41
N ASP A 184 -5.07 -6.84 -4.85
CA ASP A 184 -4.57 -5.48 -4.60
C ASP A 184 -4.02 -5.35 -3.17
N GLU A 185 -2.90 -4.66 -3.04
CA GLU A 185 -2.11 -4.56 -1.80
C GLU A 185 -1.81 -5.94 -1.19
N VAL A 186 -1.15 -6.80 -1.98
CA VAL A 186 -0.92 -8.22 -1.60
C VAL A 186 -0.19 -8.43 -0.27
N HIS A 187 0.54 -7.42 0.20
CA HIS A 187 1.21 -7.43 1.50
C HIS A 187 0.22 -7.48 2.68
N LEU A 188 -1.05 -7.09 2.47
CA LEU A 188 -2.13 -7.12 3.47
C LEU A 188 -2.96 -8.40 3.42
N LEU A 189 -2.57 -9.38 2.59
CA LEU A 189 -3.31 -10.62 2.45
C LEU A 189 -3.42 -11.36 3.80
N PRO A 190 -4.65 -11.65 4.29
CA PRO A 190 -4.83 -12.41 5.52
C PRO A 190 -4.36 -13.86 5.39
N ALA A 191 -3.72 -14.39 6.44
CA ALA A 191 -3.27 -15.78 6.53
C ALA A 191 -4.32 -16.85 6.13
N PRO A 192 -5.63 -16.70 6.47
CA PRO A 192 -6.65 -17.66 6.04
C PRO A 192 -6.80 -17.76 4.52
N ILE A 193 -6.67 -16.65 3.78
CA ILE A 193 -6.85 -16.66 2.32
C ILE A 193 -5.82 -17.59 1.68
N PHE A 194 -4.58 -17.64 2.18
CA PHE A 194 -3.55 -18.55 1.66
C PHE A 194 -3.93 -20.03 1.73
N ARG A 195 -4.72 -20.42 2.74
CA ARG A 195 -5.11 -21.83 2.96
C ARG A 195 -6.22 -22.31 2.02
N PHE A 196 -7.00 -21.40 1.44
CA PHE A 196 -8.18 -21.74 0.63
C PHE A 196 -7.89 -21.75 -0.88
N THR A 197 -6.62 -21.90 -1.28
CA THR A 197 -6.19 -21.55 -2.64
C THR A 197 -5.99 -22.72 -3.58
N ALA A 198 -6.17 -23.95 -3.10
CA ALA A 198 -6.04 -25.20 -3.86
C ALA A 198 -6.71 -25.11 -5.24
N ASP A 199 -7.98 -24.73 -5.30
CA ASP A 199 -8.77 -24.68 -6.55
C ASP A 199 -8.54 -23.41 -7.38
N ILE A 200 -7.99 -22.36 -6.75
CA ILE A 200 -7.66 -21.09 -7.39
C ILE A 200 -6.29 -21.18 -8.11
N GLN A 201 -5.45 -22.16 -7.77
CA GLN A 201 -4.08 -22.30 -8.28
C GLN A 201 -3.98 -22.49 -9.80
N SER A 202 -5.03 -22.99 -10.45
CA SER A 202 -5.09 -23.20 -11.90
C SER A 202 -5.39 -21.93 -12.71
N ARG A 203 -5.83 -20.84 -12.07
CA ARG A 203 -6.19 -19.57 -12.72
C ARG A 203 -5.00 -18.63 -12.84
N ARG A 204 -5.06 -17.63 -13.73
CA ARG A 204 -4.04 -16.57 -13.78
C ARG A 204 -4.21 -15.64 -12.58
N ARG A 205 -3.10 -15.28 -11.93
CA ARG A 205 -3.10 -14.48 -10.70
C ARG A 205 -2.13 -13.33 -10.78
N LEU A 206 -2.66 -12.11 -10.70
CA LEU A 206 -1.89 -10.89 -10.62
C LEU A 206 -1.89 -10.37 -9.20
N GLY A 207 -0.71 -10.20 -8.61
CA GLY A 207 -0.53 -9.45 -7.38
C GLY A 207 -0.08 -8.03 -7.67
N LEU A 208 -0.76 -7.03 -7.13
CA LEU A 208 -0.37 -5.63 -7.19
C LEU A 208 0.03 -5.16 -5.80
N THR A 209 1.22 -4.58 -5.66
CA THR A 209 1.66 -4.01 -4.38
C THR A 209 2.72 -2.93 -4.60
N ALA A 210 2.84 -2.01 -3.66
CA ALA A 210 3.98 -1.08 -3.63
C ALA A 210 5.22 -1.69 -2.98
N THR A 211 5.07 -2.81 -2.28
CA THR A 211 6.15 -3.41 -1.50
C THR A 211 5.88 -4.89 -1.27
N LEU A 212 6.95 -5.67 -1.35
CA LEU A 212 6.92 -7.12 -1.10
C LEU A 212 7.24 -7.49 0.34
N VAL A 213 7.69 -6.51 1.13
CA VAL A 213 8.04 -6.74 2.53
C VAL A 213 6.76 -7.11 3.30
N ARG A 214 6.83 -7.94 4.33
CA ARG A 214 5.69 -8.12 5.25
C ARG A 214 6.16 -7.99 6.67
N GLU A 215 5.35 -7.34 7.49
CA GLU A 215 5.69 -7.09 8.90
C GLU A 215 5.68 -8.36 9.75
N ASP A 216 4.94 -9.37 9.32
CA ASP A 216 4.91 -10.70 9.93
C ASP A 216 5.97 -11.66 9.35
N GLY A 217 6.80 -11.21 8.41
CA GLY A 217 7.87 -12.02 7.80
C GLY A 217 7.39 -13.14 6.86
N HIS A 218 6.10 -13.16 6.50
CA HIS A 218 5.48 -14.22 5.70
C HIS A 218 5.41 -13.89 4.19
N GLU A 219 6.46 -13.26 3.66
CA GLU A 219 6.55 -12.84 2.25
C GLU A 219 6.58 -14.03 1.29
N SER A 220 7.27 -15.11 1.70
CA SER A 220 7.37 -16.36 0.95
C SER A 220 6.01 -17.01 0.66
N ASP A 221 5.02 -16.78 1.51
CA ASP A 221 3.66 -17.30 1.33
C ASP A 221 2.93 -16.56 0.17
N VAL A 222 3.25 -15.28 -0.09
CA VAL A 222 2.72 -14.49 -1.23
C VAL A 222 3.22 -15.06 -2.54
N PHE A 223 4.52 -15.29 -2.66
CA PHE A 223 5.11 -15.87 -3.88
C PHE A 223 4.60 -17.27 -4.16
N SER A 224 4.33 -18.04 -3.11
CA SER A 224 3.78 -19.38 -3.27
C SER A 224 2.33 -19.37 -3.76
N LEU A 225 1.53 -18.40 -3.30
CA LEU A 225 0.14 -18.25 -3.71
C LEU A 225 0.03 -17.66 -5.13
N ILE A 226 0.58 -16.47 -5.34
CA ILE A 226 0.36 -15.67 -6.55
C ILE A 226 1.36 -16.09 -7.62
N GLY A 227 2.63 -16.24 -7.27
CA GLY A 227 3.73 -16.51 -8.19
C GLY A 227 4.90 -15.56 -7.94
N PRO A 228 6.01 -15.73 -8.68
CA PRO A 228 7.22 -14.93 -8.48
C PRO A 228 6.99 -13.45 -8.81
N LYS A 229 7.93 -12.60 -8.41
CA LYS A 229 7.99 -11.21 -8.86
C LYS A 229 8.20 -11.18 -10.39
N ARG A 230 7.24 -10.62 -11.13
CA ARG A 230 7.26 -10.53 -12.60
C ARG A 230 7.74 -9.19 -13.10
N TYR A 231 7.48 -8.14 -12.33
CA TYR A 231 7.88 -6.79 -12.64
C TYR A 231 8.17 -6.04 -11.36
N ASP A 232 9.20 -5.21 -11.38
CA ASP A 232 9.59 -4.34 -10.28
C ASP A 232 10.12 -3.05 -10.91
N ALA A 233 9.42 -1.94 -10.68
CA ALA A 233 9.95 -0.63 -11.01
C ALA A 233 10.28 0.11 -9.72
N PRO A 234 11.57 0.29 -9.42
CA PRO A 234 12.01 1.16 -8.35
C PRO A 234 11.40 2.55 -8.48
N TRP A 235 11.05 3.15 -7.35
CA TRP A 235 10.50 4.51 -7.31
C TRP A 235 11.37 5.50 -8.08
N LYS A 236 12.68 5.46 -7.83
CA LYS A 236 13.67 6.36 -8.44
C LYS A 236 13.67 6.29 -9.97
N ASP A 237 13.43 5.12 -10.54
CA ASP A 237 13.37 4.97 -12.00
C ASP A 237 12.11 5.62 -12.58
N ILE A 238 10.97 5.47 -11.90
CA ILE A 238 9.71 6.11 -12.32
C ILE A 238 9.76 7.63 -12.08
N GLU A 239 10.42 8.08 -11.02
CA GLU A 239 10.71 9.48 -10.73
C GLU A 239 11.61 10.11 -11.79
N ASN A 240 12.73 9.46 -12.14
CA ASN A 240 13.64 9.90 -13.21
C ASN A 240 12.96 10.02 -14.58
N GLN A 241 11.93 9.21 -14.82
CA GLN A 241 11.10 9.27 -16.03
C GLN A 241 10.03 10.38 -15.98
N GLY A 242 9.95 11.15 -14.87
CA GLY A 242 9.01 12.25 -14.68
C GLY A 242 7.56 11.81 -14.42
N TYR A 243 7.34 10.53 -14.12
CA TYR A 243 6.01 9.97 -13.93
C TYR A 243 5.50 10.06 -12.49
N ILE A 244 6.43 10.20 -11.55
CA ILE A 244 6.20 10.43 -10.12
C ILE A 244 7.09 11.60 -9.71
N ALA A 245 6.63 12.40 -8.75
CA ALA A 245 7.39 13.55 -8.29
C ALA A 245 8.53 13.19 -7.35
N PRO A 246 9.64 13.95 -7.40
CA PRO A 246 10.59 13.96 -6.31
C PRO A 246 9.90 14.44 -5.03
N ALA A 247 10.06 13.66 -3.96
CA ALA A 247 9.67 14.04 -2.62
C ALA A 247 10.94 14.22 -1.77
N ASN A 248 11.11 15.39 -1.17
CA ASN A 248 12.18 15.65 -0.24
C ASN A 248 11.73 15.24 1.17
N CYS A 249 12.25 14.12 1.67
CA CYS A 249 11.95 13.62 3.01
C CYS A 249 13.00 14.12 4.01
N VAL A 250 12.55 14.88 5.01
CA VAL A 250 13.41 15.47 6.04
C VAL A 250 12.94 15.00 7.42
N GLU A 251 13.79 14.28 8.13
CA GLU A 251 13.65 14.03 9.56
C GLU A 251 14.19 15.24 10.31
N VAL A 252 13.36 15.88 11.14
CA VAL A 252 13.79 17.01 11.96
C VAL A 252 13.77 16.60 13.42
N ARG A 253 14.96 16.61 14.03
CA ARG A 253 15.20 16.05 15.36
C ARG A 253 15.20 17.12 16.45
N VAL A 254 14.21 17.06 17.34
CA VAL A 254 14.11 17.91 18.53
C VAL A 254 14.76 17.25 19.73
N THR A 255 15.38 18.07 20.58
CA THR A 255 15.98 17.62 21.85
C THR A 255 15.01 17.92 22.98
N LEU A 256 14.73 16.93 23.83
CA LEU A 256 13.98 17.18 25.06
C LEU A 256 14.82 18.00 26.04
N PRO A 257 14.24 19.04 26.68
CA PRO A 257 14.87 19.70 27.82
C PRO A 257 15.11 18.74 28.96
N ASP A 258 16.08 19.05 29.82
CA ASP A 258 16.46 18.19 30.95
C ASP A 258 15.30 17.87 31.91
N SER A 259 14.36 18.81 32.10
CA SER A 259 13.13 18.59 32.87
C SER A 259 12.28 17.45 32.29
N ASP A 260 12.07 17.49 30.97
CA ASP A 260 11.18 16.59 30.26
C ASP A 260 11.87 15.22 30.06
N ARG A 261 13.20 15.21 29.91
CA ARG A 261 14.00 13.97 29.87
C ARG A 261 13.87 13.17 31.16
N MET A 262 13.87 13.83 32.32
CA MET A 262 13.71 13.16 33.60
C MET A 262 12.30 12.57 33.72
N THR A 263 11.26 13.33 33.38
CA THR A 263 9.87 12.86 33.36
C THR A 263 9.70 11.67 32.43
N TYR A 264 10.28 11.74 31.22
CA TYR A 264 10.26 10.65 30.25
C TYR A 264 10.98 9.39 30.76
N ALA A 265 12.16 9.53 31.38
CA ALA A 265 12.93 8.40 31.88
C ALA A 265 12.20 7.65 33.02
N MET A 266 11.47 8.39 33.86
CA MET A 266 10.68 7.85 34.96
C MET A 266 9.30 7.32 34.51
N ALA A 267 8.84 7.66 33.31
CA ALA A 267 7.55 7.20 32.81
C ALA A 267 7.53 5.70 32.50
N GLU A 268 6.35 5.11 32.63
CA GLU A 268 6.09 3.73 32.23
C GLU A 268 6.26 3.58 30.71
N PRO A 269 6.67 2.39 30.21
CA PRO A 269 6.91 2.16 28.79
C PRO A 269 5.76 2.58 27.86
N GLU A 270 4.51 2.43 28.32
CA GLU A 270 3.30 2.76 27.57
C GLU A 270 3.12 4.29 27.39
N ASP A 271 3.57 5.08 28.37
CA ASP A 271 3.44 6.54 28.38
C ASP A 271 4.60 7.25 27.70
N ARG A 272 5.79 6.61 27.68
CA ARG A 272 7.01 7.15 27.06
C ARG A 272 6.76 7.62 25.63
N TYR A 273 6.07 6.80 24.83
CA TYR A 273 5.81 7.17 23.43
C TYR A 273 4.92 8.42 23.31
N ARG A 274 3.90 8.55 24.15
CA ARG A 274 3.04 9.75 24.20
C ARG A 274 3.84 10.98 24.61
N LEU A 275 4.64 10.88 25.68
CA LEU A 275 5.47 11.98 26.16
C LEU A 275 6.47 12.46 25.10
N ALA A 276 7.16 11.53 24.44
CA ALA A 276 8.10 11.86 23.37
C ALA A 276 7.39 12.47 22.15
N SER A 277 6.24 11.91 21.75
CA SER A 277 5.49 12.36 20.58
C SER A 277 4.83 13.73 20.77
N SER A 278 4.43 14.05 22.00
CA SER A 278 3.74 15.29 22.38
C SER A 278 4.66 16.32 23.02
N ALA A 279 5.98 16.20 22.82
CA ALA A 279 6.96 17.14 23.35
C ALA A 279 6.65 18.59 22.89
N PRO A 280 6.54 19.58 23.79
CA PRO A 280 6.14 20.94 23.45
C PRO A 280 7.02 21.59 22.39
N GLN A 281 8.30 21.25 22.34
CA GLN A 281 9.28 21.77 21.38
C GLN A 281 8.88 21.43 19.93
N LYS A 282 8.09 20.38 19.72
CA LYS A 282 7.57 20.05 18.40
C LYS A 282 6.58 21.10 17.89
N ILE A 283 5.84 21.79 18.76
CA ILE A 283 4.85 22.79 18.35
C ILE A 283 5.54 23.99 17.73
N THR A 284 6.51 24.57 18.44
CA THR A 284 7.35 25.67 17.92
C THR A 284 8.01 25.29 16.60
N LEU A 285 8.52 24.07 16.51
CA LEU A 285 9.10 23.55 15.28
C LEU A 285 8.09 23.50 14.11
N VAL A 286 6.86 23.02 14.35
CA VAL A 286 5.83 23.00 13.30
C VAL A 286 5.52 24.41 12.83
N GLU A 287 5.42 25.39 13.74
CA GLU A 287 5.20 26.81 13.38
C GLU A 287 6.30 27.33 12.45
N GLU A 288 7.57 27.07 12.78
CA GLU A 288 8.72 27.47 11.96
C GLU A 288 8.68 26.83 10.56
N LEU A 289 8.37 25.53 10.48
CA LEU A 289 8.25 24.82 9.21
C LEU A 289 7.08 25.36 8.37
N VAL A 290 5.93 25.63 9.00
CA VAL A 290 4.77 26.23 8.31
C VAL A 290 5.10 27.65 7.80
N ALA A 291 5.89 28.42 8.55
CA ALA A 291 6.34 29.76 8.16
C ALA A 291 7.34 29.74 6.99
N LYS A 292 8.17 28.69 6.88
CA LYS A 292 9.08 28.47 5.74
C LYS A 292 8.36 28.17 4.42
N HIS A 293 7.08 27.84 4.49
CA HIS A 293 6.26 27.46 3.35
C HIS A 293 5.03 28.39 3.21
N PRO A 294 5.23 29.72 3.01
CA PRO A 294 4.14 30.70 3.03
C PRO A 294 3.14 30.52 1.87
N ASP A 295 3.61 30.03 0.73
CA ASP A 295 2.81 29.88 -0.50
C ASP A 295 2.33 28.44 -0.77
N ASP A 296 2.58 27.53 0.17
CA ASP A 296 2.25 26.11 0.02
C ASP A 296 1.08 25.70 0.92
N GLN A 297 0.27 24.77 0.42
CA GLN A 297 -0.73 24.08 1.23
C GLN A 297 -0.01 23.09 2.14
N VAL A 298 -0.16 23.27 3.46
CA VAL A 298 0.53 22.50 4.49
C VAL A 298 -0.46 21.61 5.22
N LEU A 299 -0.23 20.30 5.17
CA LEU A 299 -1.00 19.30 5.90
C LEU A 299 -0.22 18.85 7.14
N VAL A 300 -0.73 19.14 8.33
CA VAL A 300 -0.14 18.74 9.61
C VAL A 300 -0.84 17.50 10.14
N ILE A 301 -0.09 16.44 10.41
CA ILE A 301 -0.62 15.11 10.74
C ILE A 301 -0.12 14.71 12.14
N GLY A 302 -1.03 14.27 13.00
CA GLY A 302 -0.66 13.72 14.30
C GLY A 302 -1.63 12.68 14.81
N GLN A 303 -1.26 12.03 15.91
CA GLN A 303 -2.09 11.01 16.55
C GLN A 303 -2.86 11.53 17.76
N TYR A 304 -2.23 12.40 18.56
CA TYR A 304 -2.76 12.81 19.85
C TYR A 304 -3.65 14.04 19.69
N LEU A 305 -4.92 13.92 20.09
CA LEU A 305 -5.92 14.97 19.88
C LEU A 305 -5.57 16.26 20.61
N ASP A 306 -5.06 16.17 21.85
CA ASP A 306 -4.67 17.34 22.65
C ASP A 306 -3.56 18.13 21.93
N GLN A 307 -2.54 17.44 21.41
CA GLN A 307 -1.47 18.03 20.62
C GLN A 307 -1.99 18.69 19.34
N LEU A 308 -2.97 18.06 18.67
CA LEU A 308 -3.54 18.60 17.42
C LEU A 308 -4.43 19.81 17.67
N ALA A 309 -5.13 19.85 18.81
CA ALA A 309 -5.89 21.02 19.22
C ALA A 309 -4.96 22.21 19.47
N GLU A 310 -3.87 21.99 20.21
CA GLU A 310 -2.85 23.00 20.48
C GLU A 310 -2.21 23.50 19.17
N LEU A 311 -1.81 22.59 18.28
CA LEU A 311 -1.32 22.97 16.94
C LEU A 311 -2.35 23.75 16.12
N GLY A 312 -3.64 23.41 16.21
CA GLY A 312 -4.70 24.14 15.53
C GLY A 312 -4.82 25.58 16.01
N GLU A 313 -4.72 25.82 17.32
CA GLU A 313 -4.73 27.17 17.90
C GLU A 313 -3.49 27.96 17.51
N HIS A 314 -2.31 27.36 17.62
CA HIS A 314 -1.02 27.99 17.31
C HIS A 314 -0.88 28.35 15.82
N LEU A 315 -1.41 27.51 14.92
CA LEU A 315 -1.31 27.71 13.48
C LEU A 315 -2.51 28.49 12.89
N ASP A 316 -3.49 28.87 13.70
CA ASP A 316 -4.80 29.40 13.27
C ASP A 316 -5.42 28.54 12.17
N ALA A 317 -5.45 27.21 12.41
CA ALA A 317 -5.76 26.21 11.40
C ALA A 317 -6.90 25.28 11.87
N PRO A 318 -7.84 24.90 10.97
CA PRO A 318 -8.89 23.96 11.30
C PRO A 318 -8.33 22.57 11.59
N VAL A 319 -8.93 21.89 12.58
CA VAL A 319 -8.54 20.55 13.04
C VAL A 319 -9.63 19.54 12.71
N ILE A 320 -9.27 18.50 11.96
CA ILE A 320 -10.15 17.37 11.67
C ILE A 320 -9.80 16.21 12.60
N THR A 321 -10.82 15.70 13.29
CA THR A 321 -10.68 14.55 14.19
C THR A 321 -11.65 13.44 13.81
N GLY A 322 -11.64 12.34 14.57
CA GLY A 322 -12.63 11.26 14.41
C GLY A 322 -14.05 11.70 14.75
N ALA A 323 -14.23 12.79 15.51
CA ALA A 323 -15.54 13.33 15.86
C ALA A 323 -16.10 14.29 14.79
N SER A 324 -15.27 14.79 13.87
CA SER A 324 -15.71 15.68 12.79
C SER A 324 -16.70 14.97 11.88
N SER A 325 -17.81 15.63 11.57
CA SER A 325 -18.86 15.05 10.73
C SER A 325 -18.37 14.82 9.29
N VAL A 326 -18.99 13.88 8.56
CA VAL A 326 -18.65 13.61 7.15
C VAL A 326 -18.76 14.87 6.30
N LYS A 327 -19.83 15.65 6.49
CA LYS A 327 -20.08 16.91 5.77
C LYS A 327 -19.01 17.97 6.04
N GLU A 328 -18.60 18.09 7.30
CA GLU A 328 -17.55 19.04 7.71
C GLU A 328 -16.20 18.65 7.13
N ARG A 329 -15.86 17.36 7.19
CA ARG A 329 -14.65 16.81 6.61
C ARG A 329 -14.56 17.05 5.11
N GLU A 330 -15.64 16.75 4.38
CA GLU A 330 -15.72 16.99 2.93
C GLU A 330 -15.55 18.48 2.59
N ARG A 331 -16.21 19.36 3.34
CA ARG A 331 -16.06 20.81 3.19
C ARG A 331 -14.60 21.24 3.40
N LEU A 332 -13.99 20.90 4.54
CA LEU A 332 -12.62 21.30 4.86
C LEU A 332 -11.60 20.75 3.86
N PHE A 333 -11.79 19.51 3.39
CA PHE A 333 -10.96 18.96 2.32
C PHE A 333 -11.14 19.67 0.98
N SER A 334 -12.37 20.09 0.63
CA SER A 334 -12.60 20.90 -0.58
C SER A 334 -11.96 22.28 -0.45
N ASP A 335 -12.20 22.95 0.67
CA ASP A 335 -11.66 24.28 0.97
C ASP A 335 -10.12 24.26 0.97
N PHE A 336 -9.50 23.19 1.49
CA PHE A 336 -8.06 22.98 1.41
C PHE A 336 -7.62 22.75 -0.04
N ARG A 337 -8.22 21.82 -0.81
CA ARG A 337 -7.85 21.56 -2.22
C ARG A 337 -7.93 22.80 -3.12
N GLU A 338 -8.94 23.63 -2.90
CA GLU A 338 -9.16 24.87 -3.65
C GLU A 338 -8.25 26.02 -3.19
N GLY A 339 -7.45 25.83 -2.15
CA GLY A 339 -6.54 26.84 -1.62
C GLY A 339 -7.22 27.92 -0.77
N ARG A 340 -8.50 27.74 -0.40
CA ARG A 340 -9.21 28.62 0.54
C ARG A 340 -8.68 28.50 1.97
N ILE A 341 -8.15 27.33 2.31
CA ILE A 341 -7.43 27.06 3.55
C ILE A 341 -6.00 26.62 3.19
N ARG A 342 -5.00 27.29 3.75
CA ARG A 342 -3.59 26.97 3.52
C ARG A 342 -3.09 25.83 4.41
N VAL A 343 -3.45 25.86 5.69
CA VAL A 343 -2.96 24.91 6.70
C VAL A 343 -4.13 24.08 7.21
N LEU A 344 -3.98 22.76 7.23
CA LEU A 344 -5.00 21.86 7.75
C LEU A 344 -4.36 20.86 8.71
N VAL A 345 -4.93 20.72 9.90
CA VAL A 345 -4.47 19.78 10.92
C VAL A 345 -5.38 18.57 10.93
N VAL A 346 -4.83 17.36 10.83
CA VAL A 346 -5.60 16.12 10.72
C VAL A 346 -5.12 15.05 11.70
N SER A 347 -6.07 14.40 12.37
CA SER A 347 -5.76 13.27 13.25
C SER A 347 -5.65 11.96 12.49
N LYS A 348 -4.76 11.06 12.95
CA LYS A 348 -4.61 9.70 12.43
C LYS A 348 -5.93 8.92 12.43
N VAL A 349 -6.78 9.14 13.43
CA VAL A 349 -8.09 8.46 13.60
C VAL A 349 -9.12 8.92 12.57
N ALA A 350 -8.94 10.09 11.95
CA ALA A 350 -9.78 10.50 10.84
C ALA A 350 -9.59 9.62 9.58
N ASN A 351 -8.61 8.71 9.57
CA ASN A 351 -7.99 8.25 8.32
C ASN A 351 -7.80 6.72 8.18
N PHE A 352 -8.88 6.01 7.84
CA PHE A 352 -8.79 4.67 7.22
C PHE A 352 -9.60 4.52 5.92
N SER A 353 -10.47 5.49 5.60
CA SER A 353 -11.50 5.30 4.57
C SER A 353 -11.68 6.50 3.64
N VAL A 354 -10.88 7.56 3.76
CA VAL A 354 -11.08 8.80 2.99
C VAL A 354 -9.74 9.24 2.39
N ASP A 355 -9.77 9.59 1.11
CA ASP A 355 -8.64 10.13 0.38
C ASP A 355 -8.20 11.46 1.02
N LEU A 356 -7.00 11.51 1.59
CA LEU A 356 -6.42 12.76 2.09
C LEU A 356 -6.29 13.75 0.92
N PRO A 357 -6.47 15.06 1.15
CA PRO A 357 -6.26 16.03 0.10
C PRO A 357 -4.78 16.07 -0.30
N GLU A 358 -4.54 16.30 -1.59
CA GLU A 358 -3.20 16.51 -2.12
C GLU A 358 -2.59 17.76 -1.49
N ALA A 359 -1.33 17.68 -1.03
CA ALA A 359 -0.59 18.76 -0.39
C ALA A 359 0.83 18.85 -0.93
N SER A 360 1.39 20.06 -0.94
CA SER A 360 2.79 20.29 -1.33
C SER A 360 3.74 20.06 -0.16
N VAL A 361 3.26 20.29 1.07
CA VAL A 361 4.02 20.08 2.30
C VAL A 361 3.20 19.23 3.25
N ALA A 362 3.78 18.13 3.73
CA ALA A 362 3.21 17.30 4.78
C ALA A 362 4.15 17.30 5.99
N ILE A 363 3.62 17.65 7.17
CA ILE A 363 4.36 17.67 8.43
C ILE A 363 3.75 16.63 9.36
N GLN A 364 4.51 15.59 9.68
CA GLN A 364 4.11 14.57 10.65
C GLN A 364 4.74 14.87 12.00
N VAL A 365 3.89 15.21 12.98
CA VAL A 365 4.32 15.62 14.33
C VAL A 365 4.35 14.43 15.30
N SER A 366 3.36 13.55 15.16
CA SER A 366 3.26 12.30 15.91
C SER A 366 2.62 11.21 15.07
N GLY A 367 3.04 9.97 15.25
CA GLY A 367 2.50 8.88 14.45
C GLY A 367 2.92 7.52 14.96
N THR A 368 1.97 6.80 15.56
CA THR A 368 2.18 5.40 15.95
C THR A 368 2.70 4.62 14.77
N PHE A 369 3.62 3.72 15.08
CA PHE A 369 3.91 2.55 14.26
C PHE A 369 2.60 1.82 13.94
N GLY A 370 2.05 2.12 12.77
CA GLY A 370 1.28 1.16 11.99
C GLY A 370 2.23 0.48 11.03
N SER A 371 1.70 -0.03 9.93
CA SER A 371 2.57 -0.66 8.96
C SER A 371 3.53 0.36 8.32
N ARG A 372 4.85 0.12 8.36
CA ARG A 372 5.90 0.96 7.71
C ARG A 372 5.52 1.29 6.26
N GLN A 373 4.82 0.35 5.64
CA GLN A 373 4.36 0.35 4.27
C GLN A 373 3.17 1.27 4.06
N GLU A 374 2.22 1.26 4.99
CA GLU A 374 1.04 2.12 4.94
C GLU A 374 1.45 3.60 4.99
N GLU A 375 2.50 3.93 5.76
CA GLU A 375 3.00 5.29 5.91
C GLU A 375 3.65 5.84 4.63
N ALA A 376 4.54 5.10 3.96
CA ALA A 376 5.11 5.58 2.69
C ALA A 376 4.08 5.58 1.55
N GLN A 377 3.14 4.63 1.56
CA GLN A 377 2.05 4.62 0.58
C GLN A 377 1.12 5.83 0.77
N ARG A 378 0.82 6.20 2.02
CA ARG A 378 0.10 7.44 2.36
C ARG A 378 0.90 8.65 1.91
N LEU A 379 2.21 8.66 2.15
CA LEU A 379 3.08 9.75 1.76
C LEU A 379 3.02 10.03 0.25
N GLY A 380 3.15 8.99 -0.57
CA GLY A 380 3.07 9.11 -2.03
C GLY A 380 1.67 9.48 -2.57
N ARG A 381 0.61 9.37 -1.75
CA ARG A 381 -0.75 9.85 -2.12
C ARG A 381 -0.99 11.29 -1.69
N ILE A 382 -0.43 11.70 -0.56
CA ILE A 382 -0.54 13.07 -0.04
C ILE A 382 0.30 14.02 -0.89
N LEU A 383 1.53 13.63 -1.18
CA LEU A 383 2.48 14.49 -1.87
C LEU A 383 2.22 14.48 -3.37
N ARG A 384 1.95 15.66 -3.92
CA ARG A 384 2.00 15.89 -5.37
C ARG A 384 2.93 17.05 -5.70
N PRO A 385 3.63 16.96 -6.84
CA PRO A 385 4.38 18.10 -7.35
C PRO A 385 3.38 19.19 -7.74
N LYS A 386 3.74 20.44 -7.54
CA LYS A 386 2.97 21.53 -8.11
C LYS A 386 3.16 21.56 -9.63
N ALA A 387 2.18 22.07 -10.35
CA ALA A 387 2.25 22.26 -11.81
C ALA A 387 3.40 23.18 -12.24
N ASP A 388 3.97 23.95 -11.30
CA ASP A 388 5.13 24.82 -11.47
C ASP A 388 6.49 24.08 -11.32
N GLY A 389 6.48 22.77 -11.05
CA GLY A 389 7.67 21.95 -10.92
C GLY A 389 8.32 21.94 -9.53
N ARG A 390 7.72 22.61 -8.52
CA ARG A 390 8.24 22.57 -7.15
C ARG A 390 8.13 21.18 -6.52
N THR A 391 9.21 20.77 -5.85
CA THR A 391 9.34 19.50 -5.12
C THR A 391 8.37 19.44 -3.96
N ALA A 392 7.78 18.27 -3.71
CA ALA A 392 6.94 18.08 -2.53
C ALA A 392 7.82 17.83 -1.29
N HIS A 393 7.45 18.39 -0.15
CA HIS A 393 8.21 18.29 1.09
C HIS A 393 7.50 17.43 2.13
N PHE A 394 8.25 16.52 2.74
CA PHE A 394 7.79 15.75 3.89
C PHE A 394 8.69 15.97 5.08
N TYR A 395 8.13 16.50 6.17
CA TYR A 395 8.81 16.68 7.43
C TYR A 395 8.32 15.66 8.44
N SER A 396 9.24 14.92 9.03
CA SER A 396 8.97 14.00 10.14
C SER A 396 9.64 14.55 11.39
N ILE A 397 8.86 15.00 12.37
CA ILE A 397 9.39 15.59 13.60
C ILE A 397 9.61 14.49 14.63
N VAL A 398 10.85 14.32 15.05
CA VAL A 398 11.28 13.20 15.89
C VAL A 398 11.96 13.70 17.15
N THR A 399 11.59 13.15 18.29
CA THR A 399 12.23 13.47 19.56
C THR A 399 13.46 12.59 19.79
N ARG A 400 14.65 13.18 19.88
CA ARG A 400 15.91 12.44 20.07
C ARG A 400 15.97 11.70 21.39
N ASP A 401 16.74 10.63 21.41
CA ASP A 401 17.02 9.82 22.60
C ASP A 401 15.74 9.30 23.28
N THR A 402 14.69 9.05 22.48
CA THR A 402 13.42 8.48 22.93
C THR A 402 12.96 7.34 22.03
N VAL A 403 11.91 6.63 22.43
CA VAL A 403 11.27 5.58 21.60
C VAL A 403 10.82 6.13 20.24
N ASP A 404 10.54 7.43 20.14
CA ASP A 404 10.18 8.10 18.89
C ASP A 404 11.33 8.03 17.86
N ALA A 405 12.59 8.15 18.30
CA ALA A 405 13.75 8.01 17.45
C ALA A 405 13.99 6.56 16.97
N ASP A 406 13.73 5.58 17.83
CA ASP A 406 13.80 4.16 17.46
C ASP A 406 12.79 3.84 16.35
N PHE A 407 11.57 4.38 16.46
CA PHE A 407 10.56 4.28 15.41
C PHE A 407 10.97 5.02 14.13
N ALA A 408 11.54 6.22 14.24
CA ALA A 408 12.02 6.97 13.08
C ALA A 408 13.10 6.20 12.29
N GLN A 409 14.02 5.50 12.95
CA GLN A 409 15.04 4.68 12.27
C GLN A 409 14.44 3.59 11.38
N HIS A 410 13.36 2.95 11.84
CA HIS A 410 12.68 1.95 11.04
C HIS A 410 11.99 2.54 9.81
N ARG A 411 11.42 3.75 9.92
CA ARG A 411 10.86 4.51 8.80
C ARG A 411 11.94 4.94 7.82
N GLN A 412 13.05 5.48 8.32
CA GLN A 412 14.22 5.87 7.52
C GLN A 412 14.70 4.69 6.66
N ARG A 413 14.90 3.52 7.27
CA ARG A 413 15.35 2.33 6.54
C ARG A 413 14.38 1.97 5.41
N PHE A 414 13.08 2.01 5.68
CA PHE A 414 12.07 1.70 4.68
C PHE A 414 12.03 2.72 3.53
N LEU A 415 12.04 4.02 3.84
CA LEU A 415 12.06 5.08 2.82
C LEU A 415 13.35 5.01 1.98
N ALA A 416 14.49 4.74 2.62
CA ALA A 416 15.75 4.54 1.91
C ALA A 416 15.72 3.29 0.99
N GLU A 417 15.14 2.18 1.45
CA GLU A 417 14.93 0.96 0.63
C GLU A 417 14.02 1.23 -0.58
N GLN A 418 13.05 2.14 -0.44
CA GLN A 418 12.21 2.58 -1.55
C GLN A 418 12.89 3.62 -2.45
N GLY A 419 14.08 4.11 -2.09
CA GLY A 419 14.85 5.06 -2.89
C GLY A 419 14.52 6.54 -2.66
N TYR A 420 13.79 6.89 -1.60
CA TYR A 420 13.53 8.29 -1.25
C TYR A 420 14.82 9.00 -0.81
N ALA A 421 14.99 10.25 -1.24
CA ALA A 421 15.99 11.14 -0.68
C ALA A 421 15.61 11.46 0.78
N TYR A 422 16.41 10.98 1.73
CA TYR A 422 16.17 11.14 3.16
C TYR A 422 17.29 11.95 3.80
N ARG A 423 16.95 13.09 4.39
CA ARG A 423 17.88 13.95 5.13
C ARG A 423 17.49 13.99 6.60
N ILE A 424 18.47 13.90 7.48
CA ILE A 424 18.27 14.13 8.92
C ILE A 424 18.83 15.53 9.22
N LEU A 425 18.02 16.34 9.87
CA LEU A 425 18.39 17.67 10.33
C LEU A 425 18.08 17.81 11.82
N ASP A 426 18.88 18.66 12.44
CA ASP A 426 18.68 19.07 13.80
C ASP A 426 17.73 20.27 13.83
N ALA A 427 16.88 20.37 14.85
CA ALA A 427 15.93 21.48 14.95
C ALA A 427 16.64 22.85 14.90
N ASP A 428 17.81 22.96 15.52
CA ASP A 428 18.62 24.18 15.51
C ASP A 428 19.13 24.54 14.09
N ASP A 429 19.27 23.55 13.21
CA ASP A 429 19.79 23.71 11.84
C ASP A 429 18.69 23.97 10.81
N ILE A 430 17.43 24.13 11.23
CA ILE A 430 16.30 24.34 10.31
C ILE A 430 16.48 25.57 9.43
N HIS A 431 17.15 26.61 9.91
CA HIS A 431 17.46 27.79 9.13
C HIS A 431 18.24 27.46 7.83
N THR A 432 19.00 26.34 7.80
CA THR A 432 19.71 25.86 6.62
C THR A 432 18.80 25.27 5.53
N LEU A 433 17.55 24.90 5.86
CA LEU A 433 16.54 24.47 4.88
C LEU A 433 16.25 25.62 3.89
N GLY A 434 16.81 25.50 2.68
CA GLY A 434 16.72 26.50 1.60
C GLY A 434 18.06 27.05 1.09
N THR A 435 19.19 26.73 1.73
CA THR A 435 20.54 27.22 1.32
C THR A 435 21.43 26.17 0.64
N SER A 436 21.00 24.90 0.60
CA SER A 436 21.71 23.92 -0.23
C SER A 436 21.27 24.06 -1.68
N GLU A 437 22.03 24.85 -2.45
CA GLU A 437 22.22 24.60 -3.87
C GLU A 437 22.46 23.11 -4.11
N ASP A 438 22.02 22.65 -5.28
CA ASP A 438 22.39 21.38 -5.89
C ASP A 438 23.88 21.09 -5.71
N VAL A 439 24.23 20.31 -4.69
CA VAL A 439 25.53 19.62 -4.68
C VAL A 439 25.32 18.36 -5.50
N SER A 440 25.37 18.56 -6.81
CA SER A 440 25.70 17.54 -7.78
C SER A 440 27.09 16.98 -7.45
N ASP A 441 27.13 15.70 -7.08
CA ASP A 441 28.24 14.79 -7.38
C ASP A 441 27.66 13.44 -7.81
#